data_AF-A0A5M3Q6J5-F1
#
_entry.id   AF-A0A5M3Q6J5-F1
#
_cell.length_a   1.000
_cell.length_b   1.000
_cell.length_c   1.000
_cell.angle_alpha   90.00
_cell.angle_beta   90.00
_cell.angle_gamma   90.00
#
_symmetry.space_group_name_H-M   'P 1'
#
loop_
_entity.id
_entity.type
_entity.pdbx_description
1 polymer ?
#
loop_
_entity_poly.entity_id
_entity_poly.type
_entity_poly.pdbx_seq_one_letter_code
_entity_poly.pdbx_strand_id
1 'polypeptide(L)'
;MKLTRIYVNNFRNFLEVDIAVSGNLVIVGENRVGKSNLLFALRLIFDPNLPDTARQLGQGDFWDGLDELTDQEKITVFVELQEFDDDLDLLAQLTDYRLDDDPDTVRLTYQFRPSPTIEGVPKFDDDYEFLCFGGQSEAKRFGHELRRRIAMNLLPALRDAEGDLAVWRKSPLKPLLERAFAEVPKEDLVNVRDNVQSATEQLAQFLPVENLERGLRDLFASLSGPKQNIEPSLGFSTTDVTRLYRNLRLLIDGGLRTINDASLGSANVTFLTLKILELQQLIAENRLDHTLFAIEEPEAHLHPHLQRTVYRHLFTGLVAEGQSQPLSLFLTTHSPHIASVAPMRSLALLRDTESQGTQATSAATLLLSETEEEDLARYLDVTRAEMLFARGIVLVEGDAEKFLFPVFAKSIGYDLDSLGISVCSVAGTNFSPYAKFLTCLGIPFSIVTDWDPRGEGRAPLGYNRSLQLVKTIAEARDGEPKDELITELKQLEDVDVFADRCEKYGVFTNTDTLEMDLFWDDDFRGPVLDTLSEFPWGQDRRESIQTWKSNPQTLDKATFLKMIESIGKGRFAQRLAARSHDVEPPAYIANAIEFVAKNA
;
A
#
# COMPACT_ATOMS: atom_id res chain seq x y z
N MET A 1 16.33 -10.92 -11.13
CA MET A 1 16.79 -9.87 -10.17
C MET A 1 15.66 -9.53 -9.22
N LYS A 2 15.97 -9.34 -7.93
CA LYS A 2 15.01 -8.99 -6.88
C LYS A 2 15.56 -7.87 -5.99
N LEU A 3 14.75 -6.84 -5.76
CA LEU A 3 15.04 -5.80 -4.77
C LEU A 3 14.77 -6.35 -3.37
N THR A 4 15.79 -6.34 -2.51
CA THR A 4 15.75 -6.94 -1.17
C THR A 4 15.79 -5.93 -0.03
N ARG A 5 16.36 -4.75 -0.26
CA ARG A 5 16.43 -3.68 0.75
C ARG A 5 16.34 -2.29 0.11
N ILE A 6 15.68 -1.38 0.80
CA ILE A 6 15.68 0.06 0.50
C ILE A 6 16.13 0.80 1.74
N TYR A 7 17.13 1.66 1.57
CA TYR A 7 17.62 2.55 2.61
C TYR A 7 17.57 4.00 2.15
N VAL A 8 17.05 4.88 3.00
CA VAL A 8 16.97 6.32 2.80
C VAL A 8 17.38 7.00 4.10
N ASN A 9 18.34 7.90 4.05
CA ASN A 9 18.78 8.68 5.20
C ASN A 9 18.83 10.17 4.84
N ASN A 10 18.31 10.97 5.77
CA ASN A 10 18.34 12.43 5.76
C ASN A 10 17.67 13.06 4.52
N PHE A 11 16.50 12.55 4.12
CA PHE A 11 15.81 12.96 2.89
C PHE A 11 14.38 13.42 3.17
N ARG A 12 14.11 14.73 3.07
CA ARG A 12 12.79 15.37 3.24
C ARG A 12 12.11 14.99 4.55
N ASN A 13 11.08 14.15 4.50
CA ASN A 13 10.37 13.70 5.70
C ASN A 13 11.04 12.48 6.38
N PHE A 14 12.10 11.91 5.80
CA PHE A 14 12.80 10.73 6.33
C PHE A 14 14.09 11.12 7.04
N LEU A 15 14.14 10.92 8.36
CA LEU A 15 15.40 10.91 9.09
C LEU A 15 16.21 9.68 8.67
N GLU A 16 15.63 8.50 8.86
CA GLU A 16 16.18 7.22 8.43
C GLU A 16 15.04 6.23 8.14
N VAL A 17 15.13 5.55 7.01
CA VAL A 17 14.24 4.46 6.60
C VAL A 17 15.11 3.31 6.13
N ASP A 18 14.89 2.14 6.71
CA ASP A 18 15.58 0.91 6.36
C ASP A 18 14.58 -0.25 6.35
N ILE A 19 14.18 -0.68 5.15
CA ILE A 19 13.16 -1.72 4.99
C ILE A 19 13.63 -2.84 4.07
N ALA A 20 13.29 -4.07 4.47
CA ALA A 20 13.37 -5.22 3.60
C ALA A 20 12.24 -5.21 2.56
N VAL A 21 12.51 -5.73 1.37
CA VAL A 21 11.56 -5.81 0.25
C VAL A 21 11.61 -7.22 -0.34
N SER A 22 10.48 -7.71 -0.87
CA SER A 22 10.41 -9.01 -1.53
C SER A 22 10.14 -8.85 -3.03
N GLY A 23 10.96 -8.03 -3.72
CA GLY A 23 10.79 -7.69 -5.14
C GLY A 23 9.70 -6.66 -5.41
N ASN A 24 8.43 -6.99 -5.15
CA ASN A 24 7.32 -6.03 -5.27
C ASN A 24 7.14 -5.23 -3.99
N LEU A 25 6.59 -4.03 -4.13
CA LEU A 25 6.35 -3.14 -3.01
C LEU A 25 5.01 -2.42 -3.15
N VAL A 26 4.15 -2.55 -2.15
CA VAL A 26 2.89 -1.83 -2.00
C VAL A 26 3.01 -0.97 -0.74
N ILE A 27 3.24 0.31 -0.97
CA ILE A 27 3.45 1.34 0.04
C ILE A 27 2.08 1.88 0.47
N VAL A 28 1.73 1.64 1.73
CA VAL A 28 0.50 2.09 2.38
C VAL A 28 0.84 3.14 3.44
N GLY A 29 -0.07 4.08 3.69
CA GLY A 29 0.07 5.06 4.75
C GLY A 29 -0.83 6.28 4.54
N GLU A 30 -0.92 7.13 5.57
CA GLU A 30 -1.72 8.36 5.55
C GLU A 30 -1.25 9.35 4.46
N ASN A 31 -2.05 10.36 4.15
CA ASN A 31 -1.66 11.40 3.21
C ASN A 31 -0.48 12.20 3.76
N ARG A 32 0.47 12.56 2.89
CA ARG A 32 1.70 13.33 3.21
C ARG A 32 2.75 12.63 4.07
N VAL A 33 2.58 11.35 4.39
CA VAL A 33 3.59 10.53 5.09
C VAL A 33 4.82 10.18 4.23
N GLY A 34 5.04 10.84 3.09
CA GLY A 34 6.22 10.61 2.25
C GLY A 34 6.17 9.44 1.26
N LYS A 35 5.01 8.85 0.98
CA LYS A 35 4.86 7.81 -0.07
C LYS A 35 5.50 8.21 -1.41
N SER A 36 5.19 9.41 -1.89
CA SER A 36 5.75 9.97 -3.12
C SER A 36 7.24 10.30 -2.99
N ASN A 37 7.71 10.68 -1.79
CA ASN A 37 9.12 10.94 -1.53
C ASN A 37 9.93 9.64 -1.59
N LEU A 38 9.41 8.52 -1.07
CA LEU A 38 10.06 7.22 -1.20
C LEU A 38 10.19 6.78 -2.67
N LEU A 39 9.13 6.98 -3.48
CA LEU A 39 9.23 6.74 -4.92
C LEU A 39 10.26 7.67 -5.58
N PHE A 40 10.31 8.95 -5.19
CA PHE A 40 11.29 9.90 -5.72
C PHE A 40 12.73 9.51 -5.36
N ALA A 41 12.97 9.03 -4.14
CA ALA A 41 14.28 8.52 -3.71
C ALA A 41 14.77 7.39 -4.64
N LEU A 42 13.88 6.45 -5.00
CA LEU A 42 14.19 5.39 -5.95
C LEU A 42 14.46 5.90 -7.38
N ARG A 43 13.79 6.98 -7.80
CA ARG A 43 14.02 7.61 -9.11
C ARG A 43 15.44 8.17 -9.25
N LEU A 44 16.05 8.65 -8.17
CA LEU A 44 17.43 9.15 -8.17
C LEU A 44 18.41 8.08 -8.67
N ILE A 45 18.14 6.81 -8.31
CA ILE A 45 18.93 5.65 -8.71
C ILE A 45 18.52 5.17 -10.11
N PHE A 46 17.23 4.91 -10.33
CA PHE A 46 16.76 4.08 -11.46
C PHE A 46 16.05 4.80 -12.60
N ASP A 47 15.58 6.04 -12.44
CA ASP A 47 14.78 6.70 -13.49
C ASP A 47 15.69 7.23 -14.61
N PRO A 48 15.64 6.70 -15.85
CA PRO A 48 16.47 7.20 -16.95
C PRO A 48 16.04 8.57 -17.48
N ASN A 49 14.79 8.98 -17.24
CA ASN A 49 14.21 10.23 -17.72
C ASN A 49 14.32 11.38 -16.72
N LEU A 50 14.73 11.11 -15.48
CA LEU A 50 15.01 12.16 -14.50
C LEU A 50 16.26 12.94 -14.99
N PRO A 51 16.19 14.26 -15.19
CA PRO A 51 17.34 15.06 -15.60
C PRO A 51 18.32 15.22 -14.43
N ASP A 52 19.60 15.44 -14.72
CA ASP A 52 20.61 15.65 -13.67
C ASP A 52 20.34 16.90 -12.84
N THR A 53 19.67 17.92 -13.40
CA THR A 53 19.20 19.08 -12.63
C THR A 53 18.15 18.73 -11.57
N ALA A 54 17.44 17.60 -11.72
CA ALA A 54 16.53 17.08 -10.70
C ALA A 54 17.19 16.04 -9.79
N ARG A 55 18.35 15.48 -10.19
CA ARG A 55 19.20 14.66 -9.31
C ARG A 55 20.12 15.50 -8.44
N GLN A 56 20.46 16.71 -8.85
CA GLN A 56 21.07 17.71 -7.99
C GLN A 56 19.99 18.21 -7.04
N LEU A 57 19.95 17.64 -5.84
CA LEU A 57 19.05 18.07 -4.77
C LEU A 57 19.48 19.46 -4.27
N GLY A 58 18.61 20.10 -3.49
CA GLY A 58 18.93 21.35 -2.80
C GLY A 58 19.05 21.18 -1.29
N GLN A 59 19.44 22.24 -0.60
CA GLN A 59 19.45 22.26 0.87
C GLN A 59 18.06 21.98 1.49
N GLY A 60 16.98 22.32 0.77
CA GLY A 60 15.61 22.03 1.20
C GLY A 60 15.17 20.57 1.03
N ASP A 61 16.01 19.67 0.50
CA ASP A 61 15.72 18.23 0.41
C ASP A 61 16.29 17.43 1.58
N PHE A 62 17.08 18.04 2.46
CA PHE A 62 17.52 17.42 3.71
C PHE A 62 16.33 17.15 4.64
N TRP A 63 16.54 16.37 5.69
CA TRP A 63 15.46 16.05 6.62
C TRP A 63 14.89 17.33 7.26
N ASP A 64 13.56 17.48 7.19
CA ASP A 64 12.83 18.67 7.66
C ASP A 64 13.02 18.93 9.17
N GLY A 65 13.43 17.92 9.93
CA GLY A 65 13.70 18.01 11.38
C GLY A 65 15.12 18.43 11.75
N LEU A 66 16.00 18.71 10.78
CA LEU A 66 17.34 19.23 11.07
C LEU A 66 17.28 20.70 11.51
N ASP A 67 17.93 21.03 12.63
CA ASP A 67 18.03 22.41 13.13
C ASP A 67 18.92 23.29 12.25
N GLU A 68 20.13 22.83 11.93
CA GLU A 68 21.11 23.53 11.09
C GLU A 68 21.91 22.54 10.24
N LEU A 69 22.20 22.92 8.99
CA LEU A 69 23.07 22.14 8.11
C LEU A 69 24.54 22.33 8.49
N THR A 70 25.24 21.21 8.63
CA THR A 70 26.69 21.17 8.88
C THR A 70 27.46 20.79 7.61
N ASP A 71 28.79 20.85 7.67
CA ASP A 71 29.69 20.38 6.60
C ASP A 71 29.78 18.86 6.49
N GLN A 72 29.03 18.11 7.32
CA GLN A 72 29.00 16.64 7.33
C GLN A 72 27.67 16.06 6.86
N GLU A 73 26.63 16.89 6.75
CA GLU A 73 25.30 16.41 6.37
C GLU A 73 25.28 15.88 4.94
N LYS A 74 24.71 14.69 4.79
CA LYS A 74 24.56 14.05 3.48
C LYS A 74 23.24 13.29 3.39
N ILE A 75 22.66 13.32 2.21
CA ILE A 75 21.51 12.49 1.86
C ILE A 75 22.06 11.22 1.24
N THR A 76 21.61 10.06 1.74
CA THR A 76 22.02 8.76 1.19
C THR A 76 20.78 7.95 0.87
N VAL A 77 20.69 7.49 -0.37
CA VAL A 77 19.68 6.52 -0.78
C VAL A 77 20.43 5.34 -1.37
N PHE A 78 20.21 4.14 -0.85
CA PHE A 78 20.73 2.94 -1.49
C PHE A 78 19.68 1.85 -1.55
N VAL A 79 19.93 0.93 -2.46
CA VAL A 79 19.14 -0.27 -2.63
C VAL A 79 20.03 -1.49 -2.72
N GLU A 80 19.51 -2.62 -2.26
CA GLU A 80 20.18 -3.93 -2.41
C GLU A 80 19.37 -4.83 -3.33
N LEU A 81 20.11 -5.52 -4.20
CA LEU A 81 19.60 -6.40 -5.26
C LEU A 81 20.24 -7.78 -5.09
N GLN A 82 19.43 -8.82 -5.19
CA GLN A 82 19.85 -10.23 -5.19
C GLN A 82 19.18 -10.97 -6.36
N GLU A 83 19.44 -12.28 -6.49
CA GLU A 83 18.80 -13.16 -7.48
C GLU A 83 18.94 -12.64 -8.93
N PHE A 84 20.10 -12.07 -9.28
CA PHE A 84 20.40 -11.55 -10.62
C PHE A 84 21.33 -12.46 -11.45
N ASP A 85 21.92 -13.48 -10.82
CA ASP A 85 22.96 -14.33 -11.42
C ASP A 85 22.44 -15.33 -12.46
N ASP A 86 21.13 -15.65 -12.42
CA ASP A 86 20.49 -16.55 -13.39
C ASP A 86 20.28 -15.89 -14.77
N ASP A 87 20.42 -14.56 -14.86
CA ASP A 87 20.27 -13.78 -16.09
C ASP A 87 21.62 -13.17 -16.49
N LEU A 88 22.14 -13.58 -17.65
CA LEU A 88 23.45 -13.15 -18.14
C LEU A 88 23.53 -11.65 -18.44
N ASP A 89 22.43 -11.04 -18.91
CA ASP A 89 22.39 -9.62 -19.22
C ASP A 89 22.44 -8.83 -17.91
N LEU A 90 21.64 -9.21 -16.91
CA LEU A 90 21.67 -8.60 -15.58
C LEU A 90 23.02 -8.80 -14.87
N LEU A 91 23.57 -10.02 -14.94
CA LEU A 91 24.89 -10.33 -14.39
C LEU A 91 25.95 -9.40 -14.98
N ALA A 92 25.96 -9.20 -16.29
CA ALA A 92 26.90 -8.31 -16.95
C ALA A 92 26.73 -6.84 -16.51
N GLN A 93 25.50 -6.38 -16.28
CA GLN A 93 25.23 -5.01 -15.80
C GLN A 93 25.63 -4.79 -14.34
N LEU A 94 25.53 -5.82 -13.49
CA LEU A 94 25.58 -5.66 -12.03
C LEU A 94 26.85 -6.21 -11.36
N THR A 95 27.63 -7.06 -12.04
CA THR A 95 28.79 -7.75 -11.45
C THR A 95 29.77 -6.81 -10.75
N ASP A 96 30.04 -5.63 -11.32
CA ASP A 96 31.00 -4.68 -10.75
C ASP A 96 30.52 -4.05 -9.44
N TYR A 97 29.21 -4.10 -9.15
CA TYR A 97 28.55 -3.43 -8.03
C TYR A 97 28.23 -4.36 -6.85
N ARG A 98 28.77 -5.59 -6.85
CA ARG A 98 28.68 -6.54 -5.72
C ARG A 98 29.33 -5.97 -4.47
N LEU A 99 28.83 -6.37 -3.30
CA LEU A 99 29.44 -6.06 -2.00
C LEU A 99 30.71 -6.91 -1.81
N ASP A 100 31.67 -6.38 -1.05
CA ASP A 100 32.96 -7.07 -0.82
C ASP A 100 32.81 -8.23 0.19
N ASP A 101 31.85 -8.11 1.11
CA ASP A 101 31.51 -9.08 2.16
C ASP A 101 30.37 -10.04 1.79
N ASP A 102 29.57 -9.70 0.78
CA ASP A 102 28.48 -10.52 0.26
C ASP A 102 28.42 -10.43 -1.28
N PRO A 103 29.04 -11.38 -2.01
CA PRO A 103 29.09 -11.34 -3.46
C PRO A 103 27.72 -11.57 -4.11
N ASP A 104 26.74 -12.12 -3.40
CA ASP A 104 25.40 -12.40 -3.93
C ASP A 104 24.50 -11.16 -3.86
N THR A 105 24.97 -10.09 -3.20
CA THR A 105 24.27 -8.83 -3.05
C THR A 105 24.97 -7.72 -3.83
N VAL A 106 24.19 -7.01 -4.63
CA VAL A 106 24.60 -5.76 -5.30
C VAL A 106 23.97 -4.58 -4.59
N ARG A 107 24.78 -3.55 -4.32
CA ARG A 107 24.27 -2.28 -3.78
C ARG A 107 24.42 -1.17 -4.79
N LEU A 108 23.36 -0.41 -5.03
CA LEU A 108 23.40 0.82 -5.83
C LEU A 108 23.09 2.01 -4.91
N THR A 109 23.97 3.00 -4.89
CA THR A 109 23.89 4.14 -3.98
C THR A 109 23.81 5.45 -4.76
N TYR A 110 22.85 6.28 -4.37
CA TYR A 110 22.82 7.71 -4.63
C TYR A 110 23.25 8.45 -3.34
N GLN A 111 24.11 9.46 -3.48
CA GLN A 111 24.53 10.31 -2.38
C GLN A 111 24.55 11.77 -2.81
N PHE A 112 24.01 12.65 -1.98
CA PHE A 112 24.11 14.11 -2.10
C PHE A 112 24.87 14.65 -0.89
N ARG A 113 25.96 15.37 -1.12
CA ARG A 113 26.89 15.77 -0.05
C ARG A 113 27.61 17.08 -0.38
N PRO A 114 28.22 17.75 0.61
CA PRO A 114 29.11 18.87 0.37
C PRO A 114 30.23 18.49 -0.60
N SER A 115 30.51 19.35 -1.57
CA SER A 115 31.62 19.13 -2.49
C SER A 115 32.93 19.11 -1.71
N PRO A 116 33.86 18.16 -1.99
CA PRO A 116 35.16 18.10 -1.31
C PRO A 116 36.05 19.33 -1.60
N THR A 117 35.63 20.21 -2.52
CA THR A 117 36.34 21.46 -2.85
C THR A 117 35.94 22.64 -1.98
N ILE A 118 34.86 22.52 -1.22
CA ILE A 118 34.34 23.59 -0.36
C ILE A 118 34.96 23.45 1.04
N GLU A 119 35.46 24.57 1.57
CA GLU A 119 35.94 24.66 2.96
C GLU A 119 34.86 25.29 3.86
N GLY A 120 34.50 24.58 4.93
CA GLY A 120 33.49 25.02 5.89
C GLY A 120 32.05 24.66 5.47
N VAL A 121 31.09 25.27 6.15
CA VAL A 121 29.66 24.97 5.94
C VAL A 121 29.20 25.46 4.56
N PRO A 122 28.61 24.58 3.73
CA PRO A 122 28.00 24.95 2.46
C PRO A 122 26.95 26.05 2.61
N LYS A 123 26.87 26.95 1.64
CA LYS A 123 25.94 28.11 1.66
C LYS A 123 24.93 28.07 0.52
N PHE A 124 25.33 27.52 -0.62
CA PHE A 124 24.51 27.44 -1.81
C PHE A 124 24.28 25.99 -2.21
N ASP A 125 23.21 25.72 -2.95
CA ASP A 125 22.93 24.37 -3.46
C ASP A 125 24.05 23.86 -4.40
N ASP A 126 24.76 24.79 -5.06
CA ASP A 126 25.93 24.50 -5.91
C ASP A 126 27.19 24.10 -5.12
N ASP A 127 27.21 24.31 -3.80
CA ASP A 127 28.31 23.85 -2.92
C ASP A 127 28.21 22.34 -2.63
N TYR A 128 27.11 21.70 -3.03
CA TYR A 128 26.88 20.27 -2.93
C TYR A 128 27.08 19.58 -4.28
N GLU A 129 27.42 18.29 -4.25
CA GLU A 129 27.46 17.42 -5.41
C GLU A 129 26.61 16.17 -5.18
N PHE A 130 26.06 15.61 -6.26
CA PHE A 130 25.47 14.28 -6.22
C PHE A 130 26.37 13.24 -6.89
N LEU A 131 26.25 12.01 -6.42
CA LEU A 131 27.08 10.89 -6.78
C LEU A 131 26.24 9.62 -6.89
N CYS A 132 26.48 8.82 -7.93
CA CYS A 132 25.86 7.51 -8.12
C CYS A 132 26.94 6.44 -8.26
N PHE A 133 26.99 5.47 -7.37
CA PHE A 133 28.03 4.44 -7.34
C PHE A 133 27.51 3.11 -6.79
N GLY A 134 28.12 2.00 -7.19
CA GLY A 134 27.73 0.66 -6.74
C GLY A 134 28.76 0.00 -5.82
N GLY A 135 28.32 -1.05 -5.12
CA GLY A 135 29.10 -1.75 -4.11
C GLY A 135 29.46 -0.85 -2.92
N GLN A 136 30.70 -0.94 -2.45
CA GLN A 136 31.22 -0.17 -1.31
C GLN A 136 32.26 0.90 -1.73
N SER A 137 32.39 1.21 -3.03
CA SER A 137 33.41 2.12 -3.55
C SER A 137 32.84 3.16 -4.51
N GLU A 138 33.13 4.44 -4.24
CA GLU A 138 32.73 5.56 -5.10
C GLU A 138 33.35 5.54 -6.50
N ALA A 139 34.43 4.76 -6.70
CA ALA A 139 35.07 4.59 -7.99
C ALA A 139 34.18 3.83 -8.98
N LYS A 140 33.26 2.99 -8.48
CA LYS A 140 32.34 2.16 -9.28
C LYS A 140 31.10 2.97 -9.67
N ARG A 141 31.28 4.02 -10.47
CA ARG A 141 30.20 4.94 -10.89
C ARG A 141 29.22 4.25 -11.84
N PHE A 142 27.93 4.54 -11.67
CA PHE A 142 26.90 4.18 -12.65
C PHE A 142 26.13 5.42 -13.12
N GLY A 143 25.51 5.32 -14.29
CA GLY A 143 24.80 6.44 -14.91
C GLY A 143 23.73 5.99 -15.90
N HIS A 144 23.61 6.72 -17.00
CA HIS A 144 22.57 6.49 -18.00
C HIS A 144 22.61 5.07 -18.63
N GLU A 145 23.79 4.46 -18.80
CA GLU A 145 23.91 3.12 -19.39
C GLU A 145 23.19 2.06 -18.56
N LEU A 146 23.43 2.05 -17.23
CA LEU A 146 22.73 1.15 -16.30
C LEU A 146 21.23 1.47 -16.27
N ARG A 147 20.85 2.75 -16.11
CA ARG A 147 19.45 3.18 -16.00
C ARG A 147 18.60 2.90 -17.25
N ARG A 148 19.25 2.79 -18.41
CA ARG A 148 18.58 2.41 -19.65
C ARG A 148 18.23 0.92 -19.69
N ARG A 149 18.96 0.07 -18.96
CA ARG A 149 18.78 -1.39 -18.91
C ARG A 149 17.95 -1.82 -17.70
N ILE A 150 18.22 -1.23 -16.54
CA ILE A 150 17.51 -1.44 -15.28
C ILE A 150 16.83 -0.12 -14.91
N ALA A 151 15.56 0.02 -15.31
CA ALA A 151 14.87 1.30 -15.33
C ALA A 151 13.69 1.35 -14.36
N MET A 152 13.49 2.49 -13.71
CA MET A 152 12.21 2.79 -13.04
C MET A 152 11.31 3.58 -13.97
N ASN A 153 10.09 3.06 -14.19
CA ASN A 153 9.03 3.72 -14.94
C ASN A 153 7.95 4.15 -13.96
N LEU A 154 7.92 5.44 -13.60
CA LEU A 154 6.89 6.01 -12.74
C LEU A 154 5.68 6.46 -13.55
N LEU A 155 4.52 5.92 -13.19
CA LEU A 155 3.22 6.44 -13.55
C LEU A 155 2.70 7.32 -12.41
N PRO A 156 2.65 8.66 -12.57
CA PRO A 156 2.08 9.54 -11.56
C PRO A 156 0.57 9.30 -11.40
N ALA A 157 -0.02 9.89 -10.36
CA ALA A 157 -1.46 9.84 -10.13
C ALA A 157 -2.26 10.19 -11.39
N LEU A 158 -3.08 9.23 -11.85
CA LEU A 158 -3.87 9.32 -13.08
C LEU A 158 -5.09 10.25 -12.91
N ARG A 159 -4.83 11.55 -12.81
CA ARG A 159 -5.85 12.59 -12.68
C ARG A 159 -6.51 12.94 -14.02
N ASP A 160 -5.80 12.80 -15.13
CA ASP A 160 -6.27 13.12 -16.48
C ASP A 160 -5.70 12.14 -17.53
N ALA A 161 -6.01 10.85 -17.38
CA ALA A 161 -5.59 9.84 -18.36
C ALA A 161 -6.23 10.07 -19.74
N GLU A 162 -7.44 10.64 -19.80
CA GLU A 162 -8.10 11.01 -21.06
C GLU A 162 -7.27 12.03 -21.84
N GLY A 163 -6.84 13.12 -21.18
CA GLY A 163 -5.98 14.13 -21.77
C GLY A 163 -4.64 13.56 -22.24
N ASP A 164 -4.00 12.72 -21.42
CA ASP A 164 -2.72 12.12 -21.78
C ASP A 164 -2.85 11.08 -22.92
N LEU A 165 -3.95 10.32 -22.99
CA LEU A 165 -4.24 9.43 -24.11
C LEU A 165 -4.56 10.19 -25.40
N ALA A 166 -5.22 11.34 -25.31
CA ALA A 166 -5.58 12.18 -26.44
C ALA A 166 -4.35 12.90 -27.05
N VAL A 167 -3.33 13.19 -26.24
CA VAL A 167 -2.11 13.87 -26.70
C VAL A 167 -1.07 12.85 -27.16
N TRP A 168 -0.85 12.75 -28.49
CA TRP A 168 0.10 11.81 -29.11
C TRP A 168 1.47 11.72 -28.41
N ARG A 169 2.03 12.85 -27.99
CA ARG A 169 3.36 12.89 -27.37
C ARG A 169 3.41 12.24 -25.99
N LYS A 170 2.29 12.21 -25.27
CA LYS A 170 2.17 11.67 -23.93
C LYS A 170 1.55 10.27 -23.91
N SER A 171 0.79 9.93 -24.94
CA SER A 171 0.04 8.68 -25.01
C SER A 171 0.98 7.46 -25.05
N PRO A 172 0.78 6.44 -24.19
CA PRO A 172 1.51 5.17 -24.25
C PRO A 172 1.23 4.38 -25.55
N LEU A 173 0.21 4.78 -26.32
CA LEU A 173 -0.08 4.20 -27.63
C LEU A 173 0.98 4.57 -28.69
N LYS A 174 1.62 5.74 -28.57
CA LYS A 174 2.62 6.22 -29.54
C LYS A 174 3.74 5.19 -29.79
N PRO A 175 4.51 4.76 -28.77
CA PRO A 175 5.62 3.84 -28.98
C PRO A 175 5.17 2.47 -29.48
N LEU A 176 3.95 2.03 -29.11
CA LEU A 176 3.36 0.79 -29.60
C LEU A 176 3.05 0.86 -31.10
N LEU A 177 2.43 1.96 -31.55
CA LEU A 177 2.13 2.17 -32.96
C LEU A 177 3.40 2.42 -33.78
N GLU A 178 4.34 3.23 -33.29
CA GLU A 178 5.62 3.47 -33.98
C GLU A 178 6.37 2.15 -34.23
N ARG A 179 6.33 1.19 -33.28
CA ARG A 179 6.87 -0.16 -33.48
C ARG A 179 6.08 -0.99 -34.47
N ALA A 180 4.76 -1.07 -34.31
CA ALA A 180 3.91 -1.83 -35.20
C ALA A 180 4.05 -1.37 -36.66
N PHE A 181 4.13 -0.06 -36.89
CA PHE A 181 4.35 0.51 -38.22
C PHE A 181 5.80 0.39 -38.71
N ALA A 182 6.79 0.19 -37.84
CA ALA A 182 8.17 -0.06 -38.24
C ALA A 182 8.33 -1.45 -38.90
N GLU A 183 7.46 -2.40 -38.58
CA GLU A 183 7.41 -3.73 -39.21
C GLU A 183 6.70 -3.72 -40.58
N VAL A 184 5.96 -2.65 -40.90
CA VAL A 184 5.22 -2.54 -42.16
C VAL A 184 6.17 -2.13 -43.30
N PRO A 185 6.11 -2.81 -44.47
CA PRO A 185 6.89 -2.42 -45.64
C PRO A 185 6.63 -0.96 -46.06
N LYS A 186 7.70 -0.24 -46.41
CA LYS A 186 7.61 1.18 -46.81
C LYS A 186 6.70 1.40 -48.03
N GLU A 187 6.66 0.44 -48.95
CA GLU A 187 5.85 0.50 -50.17
C GLU A 187 4.35 0.52 -49.83
N ASP A 188 3.91 -0.29 -48.87
CA ASP A 188 2.51 -0.32 -48.42
C ASP A 188 2.11 1.01 -47.78
N LEU A 189 3.02 1.60 -46.99
CA LEU A 189 2.79 2.89 -46.37
C LEU A 189 2.70 4.05 -47.38
N VAL A 190 3.48 3.99 -48.46
CA VAL A 190 3.40 4.94 -49.58
C VAL A 190 2.06 4.79 -50.30
N ASN A 191 1.62 3.55 -50.56
CA ASN A 191 0.32 3.29 -51.18
C ASN A 191 -0.84 3.86 -50.34
N VAL A 192 -0.81 3.66 -49.02
CA VAL A 192 -1.81 4.22 -48.11
C VAL A 192 -1.78 5.76 -48.14
N ARG A 193 -0.59 6.37 -48.11
CA ARG A 193 -0.44 7.83 -48.23
C ARG A 193 -1.10 8.38 -49.49
N ASP A 194 -0.83 7.76 -50.63
CA ASP A 194 -1.31 8.22 -51.93
C ASP A 194 -2.84 8.08 -52.02
N ASN A 195 -3.39 7.00 -51.46
CA ASN A 195 -4.85 6.83 -51.35
C ASN A 195 -5.52 7.88 -50.46
N VAL A 196 -4.94 8.19 -49.29
CA VAL A 196 -5.46 9.24 -48.40
C VAL A 196 -5.35 10.61 -49.08
N GLN A 197 -4.23 10.89 -49.75
CA GLN A 197 -4.05 12.14 -50.48
C GLN A 197 -5.13 12.31 -51.56
N SER A 198 -5.36 11.29 -52.38
CA SER A 198 -6.41 11.29 -53.41
C SER A 198 -7.81 11.54 -52.82
N ALA A 199 -8.15 10.86 -51.72
CA ALA A 199 -9.43 11.08 -51.03
C ALA A 199 -9.57 12.52 -50.50
N THR A 200 -8.48 13.11 -50.01
CA THR A 200 -8.49 14.49 -49.49
C THR A 200 -8.53 15.56 -50.58
N GLU A 201 -7.92 15.32 -51.74
CA GLU A 201 -8.04 16.19 -52.92
C GLU A 201 -9.50 16.27 -53.39
N GLN A 202 -10.26 15.17 -53.29
CA GLN A 202 -11.70 15.18 -53.58
C GLN A 202 -12.50 16.07 -52.63
N LEU A 203 -12.11 16.16 -51.35
CA LEU A 203 -12.77 17.05 -50.39
C LEU A 203 -12.50 18.54 -50.70
N ALA A 204 -11.30 18.87 -51.16
CA ALA A 204 -10.93 20.25 -51.49
C ALA A 204 -11.68 20.80 -52.71
N GLN A 205 -12.14 19.92 -53.61
CA GLN A 205 -12.90 20.28 -54.82
C GLN A 205 -14.37 20.64 -54.54
N PHE A 206 -14.86 20.49 -53.31
CA PHE A 206 -16.21 20.96 -52.99
C PHE A 206 -16.28 22.48 -53.10
N LEU A 207 -17.21 22.97 -53.92
CA LEU A 207 -17.36 24.40 -54.23
C LEU A 207 -17.36 25.34 -53.00
N PRO A 208 -17.99 25.00 -51.84
CA PRO A 208 -17.88 25.83 -50.63
C PRO A 208 -16.45 25.96 -50.09
N VAL A 209 -15.64 24.90 -50.18
CA VAL A 209 -14.24 24.85 -49.72
C VAL A 209 -13.36 25.67 -50.67
N GLU A 210 -13.51 25.51 -51.99
CA GLU A 210 -12.78 26.32 -52.98
C GLU A 210 -13.06 27.82 -52.82
N ASN A 211 -14.32 28.18 -52.56
CA ASN A 211 -14.70 29.58 -52.35
C ASN A 211 -14.08 30.14 -51.06
N LEU A 212 -14.00 29.33 -49.99
CA LEU A 212 -13.33 29.70 -48.75
C LEU A 212 -11.82 29.89 -48.96
N GLU A 213 -11.17 28.98 -49.67
CA GLU A 213 -9.74 29.07 -49.97
C GLU A 213 -9.42 30.34 -50.79
N ARG A 214 -10.23 30.61 -51.81
CA ARG A 214 -10.10 31.84 -52.62
C ARG A 214 -10.26 33.09 -51.75
N GLY A 215 -11.29 33.13 -50.90
CA GLY A 215 -11.51 34.24 -49.98
C GLY A 215 -10.36 34.44 -48.98
N LEU A 216 -9.78 33.36 -48.45
CA LEU A 216 -8.60 33.41 -47.59
C LEU A 216 -7.39 33.96 -48.32
N ARG A 217 -7.15 33.50 -49.56
CA ARG A 217 -6.04 33.97 -50.40
C ARG A 217 -6.15 35.46 -50.69
N ASP A 218 -7.33 35.92 -51.07
CA ASP A 218 -7.60 37.33 -51.37
C ASP A 218 -7.42 38.21 -50.12
N LEU A 219 -7.98 37.79 -48.98
CA LEU A 219 -7.84 38.50 -47.72
C LEU A 219 -6.38 38.52 -47.25
N PHE A 220 -5.68 37.39 -47.29
CA PHE A 220 -4.28 37.31 -46.87
C PHE A 220 -3.38 38.18 -47.76
N ALA A 221 -3.59 38.16 -49.07
CA ALA A 221 -2.86 39.01 -50.01
C ALA A 221 -3.13 40.50 -49.74
N SER A 222 -4.37 40.87 -49.39
CA SER A 222 -4.74 42.24 -49.02
C SER A 222 -4.08 42.72 -47.72
N LEU A 223 -3.87 41.82 -46.76
CA LEU A 223 -3.29 42.14 -45.45
C LEU A 223 -1.76 42.13 -45.45
N SER A 224 -1.13 41.21 -46.20
CA SER A 224 0.31 40.92 -46.12
C SER A 224 1.11 41.55 -47.26
N GLY A 225 0.43 41.98 -48.32
CA GLY A 225 1.04 42.43 -49.56
C GLY A 225 1.68 41.28 -50.38
N PRO A 226 2.01 41.54 -51.66
CA PRO A 226 2.40 40.50 -52.60
C PRO A 226 3.76 39.84 -52.29
N LYS A 227 4.63 40.48 -51.49
CA LYS A 227 5.97 39.95 -51.15
C LYS A 227 5.98 38.98 -49.96
N GLN A 228 4.92 38.95 -49.17
CA GLN A 228 4.77 38.08 -48.00
C GLN A 228 3.63 37.07 -48.20
N ASN A 229 3.09 36.96 -49.43
CA ASN A 229 2.00 36.05 -49.72
C ASN A 229 2.49 34.60 -49.66
N ILE A 230 1.90 33.81 -48.76
CA ILE A 230 2.25 32.40 -48.54
C ILE A 230 1.37 31.44 -49.35
N GLU A 231 0.47 31.96 -50.20
CA GLU A 231 -0.47 31.18 -51.02
C GLU A 231 -1.22 30.11 -50.21
N PRO A 232 -2.07 30.53 -49.25
CA PRO A 232 -2.76 29.57 -48.39
C PRO A 232 -3.62 28.62 -49.23
N SER A 233 -3.51 27.32 -48.93
CA SER A 233 -4.32 26.25 -49.50
C SER A 233 -4.99 25.41 -48.42
N LEU A 234 -6.19 24.91 -48.70
CA LEU A 234 -6.94 24.05 -47.79
C LEU A 234 -6.78 22.60 -48.24
N GLY A 235 -5.97 21.84 -47.52
CA GLY A 235 -5.76 20.42 -47.77
C GLY A 235 -5.17 19.72 -46.55
N PHE A 236 -5.20 18.39 -46.55
CA PHE A 236 -4.48 17.61 -45.54
C PHE A 236 -3.01 17.54 -45.94
N SER A 237 -2.09 17.99 -45.07
CA SER A 237 -0.66 17.78 -45.29
C SER A 237 -0.31 16.31 -45.01
N THR A 238 -0.51 15.43 -45.98
CA THR A 238 -0.16 13.99 -45.88
C THR A 238 1.24 13.70 -46.39
N THR A 239 2.11 14.72 -46.51
CA THR A 239 3.44 14.61 -47.12
C THR A 239 4.38 13.65 -46.39
N ASP A 240 4.05 13.23 -45.18
CA ASP A 240 4.87 12.32 -44.38
C ASP A 240 4.00 11.16 -43.85
N VAL A 241 4.41 9.94 -44.20
CA VAL A 241 3.83 8.69 -43.70
C VAL A 241 3.75 8.69 -42.17
N THR A 242 4.71 9.31 -41.49
CA THR A 242 4.70 9.40 -40.03
C THR A 242 3.56 10.25 -39.48
N ARG A 243 2.96 11.14 -40.28
CA ARG A 243 1.76 11.91 -39.88
C ARG A 243 0.48 11.09 -40.01
N LEU A 244 0.46 10.02 -40.81
CA LEU A 244 -0.74 9.21 -41.01
C LEU A 244 -1.09 8.41 -39.76
N TYR A 245 -0.15 7.64 -39.22
CA TYR A 245 -0.42 6.83 -38.03
C TYR A 245 -0.49 7.67 -36.74
N ARG A 246 0.06 8.89 -36.71
CA ARG A 246 -0.16 9.85 -35.61
C ARG A 246 -1.63 10.24 -35.42
N ASN A 247 -2.43 10.14 -36.48
CA ASN A 247 -3.85 10.42 -36.42
C ASN A 247 -4.68 9.20 -35.98
N LEU A 248 -4.06 8.02 -35.85
CA LEU A 248 -4.76 6.85 -35.31
C LEU A 248 -5.04 7.08 -33.83
N ARG A 249 -6.31 6.94 -33.47
CA ARG A 249 -6.79 7.04 -32.10
C ARG A 249 -7.34 5.70 -31.68
N LEU A 250 -7.23 5.41 -30.39
CA LEU A 250 -7.97 4.31 -29.81
C LEU A 250 -9.45 4.67 -29.77
N LEU A 251 -10.27 3.79 -30.32
CA LEU A 251 -11.73 3.94 -30.36
C LEU A 251 -12.38 2.87 -29.47
N ILE A 252 -13.46 3.24 -28.79
CA ILE A 252 -14.26 2.37 -27.93
C ILE A 252 -15.66 2.17 -28.52
N ASP A 253 -16.47 1.29 -27.91
CA ASP A 253 -17.84 0.98 -28.33
C ASP A 253 -17.93 0.55 -29.82
N GLY A 254 -17.03 -0.32 -30.26
CA GLY A 254 -17.01 -0.81 -31.65
C GLY A 254 -16.55 0.22 -32.68
N GLY A 255 -15.80 1.25 -32.28
CA GLY A 255 -15.25 2.26 -33.18
C GLY A 255 -16.07 3.54 -33.25
N LEU A 256 -17.13 3.67 -32.45
CA LEU A 256 -18.08 4.78 -32.54
C LEU A 256 -17.67 6.00 -31.71
N ARG A 257 -16.81 5.81 -30.73
CA ARG A 257 -16.46 6.83 -29.74
C ARG A 257 -14.97 6.87 -29.47
N THR A 258 -14.48 8.05 -29.12
CA THR A 258 -13.09 8.23 -28.69
C THR A 258 -12.96 7.91 -27.21
N ILE A 259 -11.73 7.70 -26.73
CA ILE A 259 -11.52 7.45 -25.29
C ILE A 259 -11.94 8.63 -24.41
N ASN A 260 -12.04 9.84 -24.96
CA ASN A 260 -12.55 11.02 -24.26
C ASN A 260 -14.05 10.93 -23.95
N ASP A 261 -14.76 10.01 -24.62
CA ASP A 261 -16.16 9.71 -24.35
C ASP A 261 -16.31 8.51 -23.39
N ALA A 262 -15.18 7.91 -22.97
CA ALA A 262 -15.15 6.83 -21.98
C ALA A 262 -15.35 7.40 -20.57
N SER A 263 -15.59 6.53 -19.58
CA SER A 263 -15.46 6.95 -18.19
C SER A 263 -13.98 7.13 -17.83
N LEU A 264 -13.66 8.11 -16.96
CA LEU A 264 -12.31 8.30 -16.43
C LEU A 264 -11.67 7.00 -15.91
N GLY A 265 -12.47 6.13 -15.27
CA GLY A 265 -12.01 4.81 -14.83
C GLY A 265 -11.61 3.89 -15.98
N SER A 266 -12.37 3.87 -17.07
CA SER A 266 -12.02 3.11 -18.28
C SER A 266 -10.77 3.66 -18.96
N ALA A 267 -10.60 4.99 -18.98
CA ALA A 267 -9.39 5.63 -19.47
C ALA A 267 -8.16 5.23 -18.64
N ASN A 268 -8.28 5.24 -17.30
CA ASN A 268 -7.20 4.81 -16.40
C ASN A 268 -6.78 3.35 -16.63
N VAL A 269 -7.74 2.42 -16.74
CA VAL A 269 -7.45 1.01 -17.04
C VAL A 269 -6.79 0.85 -18.40
N THR A 270 -7.26 1.60 -19.40
CA THR A 270 -6.68 1.56 -20.75
C THR A 270 -5.25 2.08 -20.77
N PHE A 271 -4.99 3.19 -20.08
CA PHE A 271 -3.66 3.76 -19.94
C PHE A 271 -2.70 2.74 -19.32
N LEU A 272 -3.10 2.15 -18.18
CA LEU A 272 -2.33 1.11 -17.50
C LEU A 272 -2.02 -0.07 -18.44
N THR A 273 -3.03 -0.55 -19.16
CA THR A 273 -2.89 -1.67 -20.10
C THR A 273 -1.87 -1.36 -21.21
N LEU A 274 -1.97 -0.18 -21.83
CA LEU A 274 -1.04 0.23 -22.87
C LEU A 274 0.38 0.39 -22.33
N LYS A 275 0.53 0.93 -21.11
CA LYS A 275 1.84 1.11 -20.49
C LYS A 275 2.51 -0.22 -20.16
N ILE A 276 1.75 -1.18 -19.64
CA ILE A 276 2.24 -2.54 -19.37
C ILE A 276 2.67 -3.22 -20.67
N LEU A 277 1.85 -3.11 -21.73
CA LEU A 277 2.19 -3.67 -23.04
C LEU A 277 3.48 -3.06 -23.62
N GLU A 278 3.68 -1.74 -23.46
CA GLU A 278 4.90 -1.06 -23.86
C GLU A 278 6.14 -1.62 -23.13
N LEU A 279 6.03 -1.83 -21.82
CA LEU A 279 7.12 -2.39 -21.01
C LEU A 279 7.42 -3.84 -21.41
N GLN A 280 6.39 -4.66 -21.64
CA GLN A 280 6.55 -6.04 -22.11
C GLN A 280 7.26 -6.09 -23.47
N GLN A 281 6.92 -5.21 -24.41
CA GLN A 281 7.63 -5.12 -25.70
C GLN A 281 9.09 -4.70 -25.51
N LEU A 282 9.37 -3.71 -24.66
CA LEU A 282 10.75 -3.28 -24.38
C LEU A 282 11.62 -4.40 -23.81
N ILE A 283 11.05 -5.22 -22.93
CA ILE A 283 11.70 -6.41 -22.37
C ILE A 283 11.92 -7.46 -23.46
N ALA A 284 10.88 -7.80 -24.23
CA ALA A 284 10.96 -8.81 -25.29
C ALA A 284 11.97 -8.43 -26.40
N GLU A 285 12.14 -7.15 -26.67
CA GLU A 285 13.13 -6.60 -27.61
C GLU A 285 14.56 -6.52 -27.03
N ASN A 286 14.80 -7.03 -25.80
CA ASN A 286 16.04 -6.87 -25.05
C ASN A 286 16.52 -5.41 -25.02
N ARG A 287 15.59 -4.48 -24.76
CA ARG A 287 15.91 -3.06 -24.52
C ARG A 287 15.93 -2.72 -23.04
N LEU A 288 15.22 -3.51 -22.23
CA LEU A 288 15.21 -3.48 -20.77
C LEU A 288 15.53 -4.88 -20.24
N ASP A 289 16.50 -4.98 -19.34
CA ASP A 289 16.83 -6.21 -18.61
C ASP A 289 15.89 -6.37 -17.41
N HIS A 290 15.58 -5.26 -16.75
CA HIS A 290 14.60 -5.23 -15.65
C HIS A 290 13.91 -3.88 -15.56
N THR A 291 12.63 -3.86 -15.21
CA THR A 291 11.88 -2.62 -14.96
C THR A 291 11.21 -2.61 -13.59
N LEU A 292 11.35 -1.51 -12.88
CA LEU A 292 10.53 -1.17 -11.71
C LEU A 292 9.36 -0.34 -12.20
N PHE A 293 8.18 -0.95 -12.34
CA PHE A 293 6.98 -0.23 -12.73
C PHE A 293 6.31 0.35 -11.49
N ALA A 294 6.46 1.66 -11.28
CA ALA A 294 5.91 2.37 -10.14
C ALA A 294 4.61 3.07 -10.51
N ILE A 295 3.57 2.95 -9.67
CA ILE A 295 2.27 3.58 -9.87
C ILE A 295 1.88 4.36 -8.62
N GLU A 296 1.65 5.66 -8.79
CA GLU A 296 1.23 6.56 -7.73
C GLU A 296 -0.30 6.72 -7.70
N GLU A 297 -0.90 6.61 -6.51
CA GLU A 297 -2.35 6.74 -6.24
C GLU A 297 -3.29 6.21 -7.34
N PRO A 298 -3.19 4.92 -7.70
CA PRO A 298 -3.95 4.35 -8.80
C PRO A 298 -5.47 4.29 -8.62
N GLU A 299 -5.95 4.48 -7.39
CA GLU A 299 -7.36 4.40 -7.01
C GLU A 299 -8.22 5.54 -7.58
N ALA A 300 -7.61 6.63 -8.06
CA ALA A 300 -8.33 7.76 -8.62
C ALA A 300 -9.28 7.32 -9.74
N HIS A 301 -10.54 7.77 -9.66
CA HIS A 301 -11.60 7.51 -10.65
C HIS A 301 -11.94 6.02 -10.91
N LEU A 302 -11.44 5.08 -10.10
CA LEU A 302 -11.77 3.65 -10.20
C LEU A 302 -12.78 3.24 -9.12
N HIS A 303 -13.83 2.52 -9.51
CA HIS A 303 -14.78 1.92 -8.56
C HIS A 303 -14.09 0.84 -7.70
N PRO A 304 -14.41 0.68 -6.39
CA PRO A 304 -13.83 -0.34 -5.51
C PRO A 304 -13.70 -1.75 -6.08
N HIS A 305 -14.74 -2.27 -6.73
CA HIS A 305 -14.69 -3.59 -7.38
C HIS A 305 -13.69 -3.64 -8.53
N LEU A 306 -13.57 -2.55 -9.31
CA LEU A 306 -12.61 -2.48 -10.41
C LEU A 306 -11.17 -2.38 -9.89
N GLN A 307 -10.94 -1.63 -8.80
CA GLN A 307 -9.65 -1.59 -8.13
C GLN A 307 -9.20 -3.00 -7.73
N ARG A 308 -10.03 -3.76 -7.02
CA ARG A 308 -9.71 -5.15 -6.64
C ARG A 308 -9.40 -6.03 -7.85
N THR A 309 -10.24 -5.98 -8.89
CA THR A 309 -10.06 -6.82 -10.08
C THR A 309 -8.78 -6.48 -10.84
N VAL A 310 -8.54 -5.21 -11.14
CA VAL A 310 -7.36 -4.76 -11.89
C VAL A 310 -6.08 -5.10 -11.12
N TYR A 311 -5.99 -4.71 -9.85
CA TYR A 311 -4.76 -4.91 -9.08
C TYR A 311 -4.51 -6.36 -8.73
N ARG A 312 -5.55 -7.17 -8.49
CA ARG A 312 -5.38 -8.63 -8.38
C ARG A 312 -4.80 -9.21 -9.66
N HIS A 313 -5.27 -8.80 -10.83
CA HIS A 313 -4.69 -9.25 -12.11
C HIS A 313 -3.25 -8.77 -12.31
N LEU A 314 -2.90 -7.56 -11.87
CA LEU A 314 -1.52 -7.10 -11.92
C LEU A 314 -0.62 -7.92 -11.00
N PHE A 315 -1.03 -8.17 -9.75
CA PHE A 315 -0.26 -8.98 -8.80
C PHE A 315 -0.19 -10.47 -9.14
N THR A 316 -1.10 -11.02 -9.94
CA THR A 316 -1.10 -12.45 -10.30
C THR A 316 -0.58 -12.71 -11.71
N GLY A 317 -0.99 -11.88 -12.67
CA GLY A 317 -0.73 -12.07 -14.09
C GLY A 317 0.58 -11.48 -14.59
N LEU A 318 1.12 -10.46 -13.91
CA LEU A 318 2.45 -9.90 -14.21
C LEU A 318 3.52 -10.34 -13.21
N VAL A 319 3.16 -11.23 -12.27
CA VAL A 319 4.02 -11.57 -11.12
C VAL A 319 3.87 -13.04 -10.70
N ALA A 320 3.53 -13.94 -11.63
CA ALA A 320 3.42 -15.36 -11.30
C ALA A 320 4.73 -15.91 -10.68
N GLU A 321 4.62 -16.49 -9.47
CA GLU A 321 5.73 -16.98 -8.66
C GLU A 321 6.51 -18.09 -9.40
N GLY A 322 7.85 -18.01 -9.40
CA GLY A 322 8.74 -19.11 -9.79
C GLY A 322 9.68 -18.89 -10.97
N GLN A 323 9.68 -17.71 -11.59
CA GLN A 323 10.70 -17.32 -12.59
C GLN A 323 11.21 -15.90 -12.31
N SER A 324 12.49 -15.64 -12.57
CA SER A 324 13.07 -14.28 -12.54
C SER A 324 12.33 -13.43 -13.58
N GLN A 325 11.33 -12.68 -13.13
CA GLN A 325 10.54 -11.84 -14.03
C GLN A 325 11.20 -10.47 -14.15
N PRO A 326 11.40 -9.96 -15.38
CA PRO A 326 12.05 -8.68 -15.65
C PRO A 326 11.19 -7.46 -15.28
N LEU A 327 10.13 -7.62 -14.48
CA LEU A 327 9.23 -6.55 -14.04
C LEU A 327 8.92 -6.69 -12.54
N SER A 328 9.14 -5.62 -11.78
CA SER A 328 8.70 -5.50 -10.38
C SER A 328 7.71 -4.36 -10.24
N LEU A 329 6.62 -4.60 -9.51
CA LEU A 329 5.54 -3.62 -9.30
C LEU A 329 5.75 -2.85 -7.99
N PHE A 330 5.76 -1.53 -8.11
CA PHE A 330 5.83 -0.58 -7.00
C PHE A 330 4.55 0.24 -7.00
N LEU A 331 3.84 0.30 -5.88
CA LEU A 331 2.54 0.95 -5.84
C LEU A 331 2.38 1.72 -4.54
N THR A 332 2.00 2.98 -4.62
CA THR A 332 1.57 3.73 -3.43
C THR A 332 0.06 3.82 -3.44
N THR A 333 -0.62 3.56 -2.32
CA THR A 333 -2.08 3.65 -2.27
C THR A 333 -2.58 4.10 -0.91
N HIS A 334 -3.68 4.87 -0.92
CA HIS A 334 -4.54 5.10 0.23
C HIS A 334 -5.83 4.27 0.14
N SER A 335 -5.96 3.41 -0.87
CA SER A 335 -7.16 2.62 -1.05
C SER A 335 -7.13 1.34 -0.23
N PRO A 336 -8.11 1.15 0.67
CA PRO A 336 -8.29 -0.13 1.32
C PRO A 336 -8.54 -1.29 0.35
N HIS A 337 -9.16 -1.01 -0.80
CA HIS A 337 -9.50 -2.05 -1.76
C HIS A 337 -8.30 -2.57 -2.56
N ILE A 338 -7.28 -1.74 -2.78
CA ILE A 338 -6.03 -2.19 -3.42
C ILE A 338 -5.16 -2.92 -2.40
N ALA A 339 -5.02 -2.34 -1.20
CA ALA A 339 -4.29 -2.95 -0.11
C ALA A 339 -4.86 -4.31 0.29
N SER A 340 -6.16 -4.57 0.09
CA SER A 340 -6.82 -5.87 0.37
C SER A 340 -6.53 -6.99 -0.64
N VAL A 341 -5.99 -6.67 -1.82
CA VAL A 341 -5.62 -7.69 -2.83
C VAL A 341 -4.11 -7.80 -3.08
N ALA A 342 -3.31 -6.95 -2.43
CA ALA A 342 -1.84 -7.04 -2.45
C ALA A 342 -1.34 -8.35 -1.81
N PRO A 343 -0.25 -8.95 -2.32
CA PRO A 343 0.49 -10.00 -1.62
C PRO A 343 0.96 -9.53 -0.24
N MET A 344 0.98 -10.40 0.76
CA MET A 344 1.32 -9.99 2.14
C MET A 344 2.73 -9.45 2.25
N ARG A 345 3.69 -10.18 1.71
CA ARG A 345 5.12 -9.83 1.79
C ARG A 345 5.50 -8.57 1.00
N SER A 346 4.64 -8.10 0.09
CA SER A 346 4.91 -6.85 -0.63
C SER A 346 4.44 -5.60 0.11
N LEU A 347 3.70 -5.73 1.22
CA LEU A 347 3.20 -4.57 1.97
C LEU A 347 4.32 -3.89 2.75
N ALA A 348 4.42 -2.57 2.58
CA ALA A 348 5.18 -1.69 3.45
C ALA A 348 4.29 -0.56 3.96
N LEU A 349 4.41 -0.24 5.23
CA LEU A 349 3.63 0.80 5.90
C LEU A 349 4.54 1.99 6.24
N LEU A 350 4.12 3.18 5.82
CA LEU A 350 4.74 4.44 6.24
C LEU A 350 3.87 5.10 7.31
N ARG A 351 4.49 5.47 8.43
CA ARG A 351 3.85 6.21 9.53
C ARG A 351 4.68 7.41 9.92
N ASP A 352 4.01 8.51 10.23
CA ASP A 352 4.66 9.68 10.80
C ASP A 352 4.86 9.48 12.30
N THR A 353 6.00 9.94 12.83
CA THR A 353 6.33 9.86 14.25
C THR A 353 6.77 11.23 14.73
N GLU A 354 6.35 11.61 15.95
CA GLU A 354 6.58 12.98 16.46
C GLU A 354 8.07 13.37 16.55
N SER A 355 8.99 12.41 16.65
CA SER A 355 10.42 12.68 16.93
C SER A 355 11.40 12.25 15.85
N GLN A 356 11.04 11.32 14.96
CA GLN A 356 11.96 10.78 13.94
C GLN A 356 11.46 11.01 12.50
N GLY A 357 10.44 11.85 12.33
CA GLY A 357 9.75 12.02 11.05
C GLY A 357 9.06 10.73 10.63
N THR A 358 9.07 10.43 9.33
CA THR A 358 8.44 9.22 8.82
C THR A 358 9.30 7.98 9.03
N GLN A 359 8.71 6.97 9.65
CA GLN A 359 9.24 5.60 9.72
C GLN A 359 8.56 4.69 8.70
N ALA A 360 9.28 3.65 8.29
CA ALA A 360 8.80 2.63 7.38
C ALA A 360 8.96 1.24 7.98
N THR A 361 7.94 0.42 7.87
CA THR A 361 7.96 -1.01 8.23
C THR A 361 7.50 -1.85 7.05
N SER A 362 7.88 -3.13 7.02
CA SER A 362 7.62 -4.00 5.88
C SER A 362 7.29 -5.41 6.33
N ALA A 363 6.33 -6.03 5.64
CA ALA A 363 5.97 -7.43 5.82
C ALA A 363 6.86 -8.39 5.02
N ALA A 364 7.92 -7.91 4.35
CA ALA A 364 8.79 -8.74 3.52
C ALA A 364 9.50 -9.87 4.30
N THR A 365 9.86 -9.62 5.56
CA THR A 365 10.50 -10.59 6.47
C THR A 365 9.49 -11.37 7.30
N LEU A 366 8.19 -11.22 7.05
CA LEU A 366 7.14 -11.89 7.80
C LEU A 366 7.21 -13.42 7.61
N LEU A 367 7.46 -14.11 8.72
CA LEU A 367 7.51 -15.56 8.80
C LEU A 367 6.16 -16.11 9.26
N LEU A 368 5.40 -16.64 8.30
CA LEU A 368 4.14 -17.38 8.54
C LEU A 368 4.29 -18.80 8.00
N SER A 369 3.67 -19.77 8.67
CA SER A 369 3.41 -21.07 8.05
C SER A 369 2.36 -20.95 6.95
N GLU A 370 2.30 -21.91 6.02
CA GLU A 370 1.25 -21.94 4.98
C GLU A 370 -0.16 -21.84 5.58
N THR A 371 -0.40 -22.53 6.69
CA THR A 371 -1.70 -22.47 7.39
C THR A 371 -2.00 -21.08 7.96
N GLU A 372 -0.99 -20.41 8.54
CA GLU A 372 -1.16 -19.06 9.07
C GLU A 372 -1.40 -18.06 7.94
N GLU A 373 -0.71 -18.21 6.82
CA GLU A 373 -0.90 -17.36 5.63
C GLU A 373 -2.28 -17.55 5.01
N GLU A 374 -2.78 -18.78 4.91
CA GLU A 374 -4.15 -19.04 4.44
C GLU A 374 -5.21 -18.50 5.41
N ASP A 375 -5.04 -18.71 6.71
CA ASP A 375 -5.97 -18.20 7.74
C ASP A 375 -6.04 -16.68 7.69
N LEU A 376 -4.88 -16.04 7.59
CA LEU A 376 -4.75 -14.61 7.43
C LEU A 376 -5.40 -14.17 6.10
N ALA A 377 -5.11 -14.81 4.97
CA ALA A 377 -5.69 -14.47 3.67
C ALA A 377 -7.23 -14.58 3.62
N ARG A 378 -7.83 -15.59 4.28
CA ARG A 378 -9.29 -15.82 4.30
C ARG A 378 -10.08 -14.73 5.05
N TYR A 379 -9.49 -14.15 6.10
CA TYR A 379 -10.17 -13.17 6.97
C TYR A 379 -9.95 -11.70 6.59
N LEU A 380 -9.10 -11.44 5.60
CA LEU A 380 -8.47 -10.14 5.39
C LEU A 380 -8.97 -9.34 4.17
N ASP A 381 -10.04 -9.74 3.49
CA ASP A 381 -10.45 -9.05 2.25
C ASP A 381 -11.06 -7.64 2.48
N VAL A 382 -11.51 -7.32 3.70
CA VAL A 382 -11.99 -5.98 4.09
C VAL A 382 -11.29 -5.48 5.36
N THR A 383 -11.18 -6.35 6.37
CA THR A 383 -10.59 -6.06 7.69
C THR A 383 -9.10 -5.74 7.63
N ARG A 384 -8.33 -6.34 6.70
CA ARG A 384 -6.90 -6.02 6.52
C ARG A 384 -6.67 -4.57 6.17
N ALA A 385 -7.56 -4.08 5.33
CA ALA A 385 -7.43 -2.75 4.82
C ALA A 385 -7.66 -1.75 5.95
N GLU A 386 -8.71 -1.95 6.75
CA GLU A 386 -8.91 -1.19 7.99
C GLU A 386 -7.68 -1.28 8.91
N MET A 387 -7.11 -2.49 9.10
CA MET A 387 -5.90 -2.67 9.92
C MET A 387 -4.70 -1.83 9.45
N LEU A 388 -4.44 -1.79 8.14
CA LEU A 388 -3.30 -1.07 7.56
C LEU A 388 -3.44 0.47 7.64
N PHE A 389 -4.67 0.97 7.74
CA PHE A 389 -4.95 2.41 7.81
C PHE A 389 -5.28 2.89 9.23
N ALA A 390 -5.35 1.99 10.20
CA ALA A 390 -5.57 2.34 11.60
C ALA A 390 -4.28 2.77 12.29
N ARG A 391 -4.42 3.69 13.25
CA ARG A 391 -3.34 4.07 14.16
C ARG A 391 -3.11 3.03 15.25
N GLY A 392 -4.18 2.34 15.67
CA GLY A 392 -4.09 1.21 16.59
C GLY A 392 -5.21 0.19 16.36
N ILE A 393 -5.00 -1.05 16.82
CA ILE A 393 -5.95 -2.15 16.61
C ILE A 393 -6.30 -2.84 17.92
N VAL A 394 -7.59 -3.08 18.15
CA VAL A 394 -8.06 -3.95 19.22
C VAL A 394 -8.56 -5.26 18.60
N LEU A 395 -7.81 -6.33 18.79
CA LEU A 395 -8.16 -7.68 18.35
C LEU A 395 -9.06 -8.34 19.39
N VAL A 396 -10.22 -8.83 18.95
CA VAL A 396 -11.22 -9.47 19.82
C VAL A 396 -11.68 -10.81 19.23
N GLU A 397 -12.23 -11.69 20.06
CA GLU A 397 -12.63 -13.04 19.62
C GLU A 397 -13.81 -13.04 18.66
N GLY A 398 -14.82 -12.19 18.93
CA GLY A 398 -16.10 -12.28 18.24
C GLY A 398 -16.81 -10.96 18.00
N ASP A 399 -18.02 -11.08 17.45
CA ASP A 399 -18.86 -9.93 17.14
C ASP A 399 -19.41 -9.24 18.40
N ALA A 400 -19.51 -9.94 19.53
CA ALA A 400 -20.05 -9.35 20.76
C ALA A 400 -19.15 -8.22 21.25
N GLU A 401 -17.87 -8.53 21.41
CA GLU A 401 -16.81 -7.61 21.77
C GLU A 401 -16.74 -6.47 20.73
N LYS A 402 -16.78 -6.80 19.44
CA LYS A 402 -16.72 -5.80 18.36
C LYS A 402 -17.79 -4.71 18.49
N PHE A 403 -19.00 -5.03 18.94
CA PHE A 403 -20.07 -4.05 19.15
C PHE A 403 -20.01 -3.33 20.49
N LEU A 404 -19.47 -3.97 21.53
CA LEU A 404 -19.43 -3.40 22.89
C LEU A 404 -18.22 -2.49 23.10
N PHE A 405 -17.05 -2.80 22.53
CA PHE A 405 -15.82 -2.03 22.70
C PHE A 405 -15.97 -0.53 22.36
N PRO A 406 -16.62 -0.13 21.25
CA PRO A 406 -16.84 1.29 20.96
C PRO A 406 -17.71 2.02 21.99
N VAL A 407 -18.66 1.31 22.63
CA VAL A 407 -19.49 1.88 23.70
C VAL A 407 -18.67 2.02 24.98
N PHE A 408 -17.91 0.98 25.32
CA PHE A 408 -17.02 0.98 26.47
C PHE A 408 -15.95 2.05 26.38
N ALA A 409 -15.30 2.21 25.23
CA ALA A 409 -14.31 3.27 25.04
C ALA A 409 -14.92 4.66 25.28
N LYS A 410 -16.14 4.91 24.78
CA LYS A 410 -16.81 6.19 24.97
C LYS A 410 -17.17 6.46 26.43
N SER A 411 -17.54 5.44 27.21
CA SER A 411 -17.88 5.64 28.63
C SER A 411 -16.65 6.01 29.48
N ILE A 412 -15.45 5.59 29.08
CA ILE A 412 -14.17 5.99 29.71
C ILE A 412 -13.47 7.16 29.00
N GLY A 413 -14.17 7.88 28.11
CA GLY A 413 -13.68 9.12 27.49
C GLY A 413 -12.77 8.95 26.26
N TYR A 414 -12.69 7.75 25.69
CA TYR A 414 -11.95 7.46 24.45
C TYR A 414 -12.92 7.32 23.26
N ASP A 415 -12.79 8.21 22.27
CA ASP A 415 -13.48 8.05 20.99
C ASP A 415 -12.56 7.36 19.98
N LEU A 416 -12.71 6.04 19.85
CA LEU A 416 -11.82 5.18 19.05
C LEU A 416 -11.70 5.66 17.60
N ASP A 417 -12.80 6.09 16.98
CA ASP A 417 -12.81 6.57 15.60
C ASP A 417 -11.94 7.84 15.47
N SER A 418 -12.04 8.77 16.44
CA SER A 418 -11.25 10.00 16.45
C SER A 418 -9.75 9.77 16.66
N LEU A 419 -9.41 8.68 17.35
CA LEU A 419 -8.04 8.24 17.59
C LEU A 419 -7.50 7.36 16.44
N GLY A 420 -8.33 7.02 15.45
CA GLY A 420 -7.97 6.11 14.37
C GLY A 420 -7.77 4.66 14.84
N ILE A 421 -8.44 4.25 15.91
CA ILE A 421 -8.36 2.89 16.47
C ILE A 421 -9.50 2.04 15.91
N SER A 422 -9.18 0.88 15.34
CA SER A 422 -10.19 -0.06 14.81
C SER A 422 -10.32 -1.31 15.69
N VAL A 423 -11.55 -1.78 15.88
CA VAL A 423 -11.86 -3.03 16.60
C VAL A 423 -12.08 -4.15 15.60
N CYS A 424 -11.21 -5.16 15.60
CA CYS A 424 -11.21 -6.24 14.63
C CYS A 424 -11.49 -7.59 15.31
N SER A 425 -12.58 -8.23 14.90
CA SER A 425 -12.90 -9.61 15.31
C SER A 425 -12.09 -10.60 14.48
N VAL A 426 -11.43 -11.56 15.13
CA VAL A 426 -10.78 -12.69 14.45
C VAL A 426 -11.72 -13.89 14.25
N ALA A 427 -13.00 -13.75 14.67
CA ALA A 427 -14.05 -14.77 14.68
C ALA A 427 -13.54 -16.15 15.13
N GLY A 428 -12.84 -16.15 16.25
CA GLY A 428 -12.17 -17.33 16.79
C GLY A 428 -11.12 -16.93 17.83
N THR A 429 -10.18 -17.84 18.07
CA THR A 429 -9.18 -17.71 19.13
C THR A 429 -7.74 -17.76 18.62
N ASN A 430 -7.56 -17.84 17.30
CA ASN A 430 -6.26 -17.87 16.65
C ASN A 430 -5.77 -16.45 16.33
N PHE A 431 -5.27 -15.75 17.35
CA PHE A 431 -4.75 -14.39 17.20
C PHE A 431 -3.30 -14.33 16.65
N SER A 432 -2.56 -15.43 16.70
CA SER A 432 -1.12 -15.45 16.39
C SER A 432 -0.76 -14.91 15.00
N PRO A 433 -1.46 -15.25 13.90
CA PRO A 433 -1.16 -14.70 12.58
C PRO A 433 -1.29 -13.16 12.53
N TYR A 434 -2.33 -12.62 13.16
CA TYR A 434 -2.57 -11.18 13.25
C TYR A 434 -1.53 -10.48 14.11
N ALA A 435 -1.19 -11.07 15.26
CA ALA A 435 -0.18 -10.53 16.16
C ALA A 435 1.20 -10.43 15.47
N LYS A 436 1.61 -11.46 14.71
CA LYS A 436 2.83 -11.44 13.89
C LYS A 436 2.77 -10.35 12.83
N PHE A 437 1.66 -10.27 12.09
CA PHE A 437 1.46 -9.30 11.02
C PHE A 437 1.52 -7.84 11.52
N LEU A 438 0.76 -7.52 12.57
CA LEU A 438 0.71 -6.18 13.15
C LEU A 438 2.04 -5.78 13.79
N THR A 439 2.72 -6.72 14.47
CA THR A 439 4.06 -6.48 15.04
C THR A 439 5.08 -6.18 13.94
N CYS A 440 5.07 -6.96 12.85
CA CYS A 440 5.98 -6.78 11.73
C CYS A 440 5.78 -5.43 11.01
N LEU A 441 4.54 -4.94 10.96
CA LEU A 441 4.22 -3.61 10.43
C LEU A 441 4.31 -2.48 11.47
N GLY A 442 4.72 -2.77 12.70
CA GLY A 442 4.83 -1.75 13.76
C GLY A 442 3.50 -1.07 14.09
N ILE A 443 2.37 -1.74 13.87
CA ILE A 443 1.04 -1.22 14.21
C ILE A 443 0.78 -1.52 15.68
N PRO A 444 0.51 -0.52 16.54
CA PRO A 444 0.09 -0.74 17.92
C PRO A 444 -1.19 -1.56 18.00
N PHE A 445 -1.21 -2.57 18.87
CA PHE A 445 -2.42 -3.38 19.06
C PHE A 445 -2.56 -3.93 20.49
N SER A 446 -3.80 -4.25 20.85
CA SER A 446 -4.16 -5.05 22.02
C SER A 446 -4.98 -6.26 21.59
N ILE A 447 -4.87 -7.35 22.33
CA ILE A 447 -5.65 -8.58 22.14
C ILE A 447 -6.46 -8.80 23.41
N VAL A 448 -7.76 -9.02 23.24
CA VAL A 448 -8.66 -9.37 24.33
C VAL A 448 -9.21 -10.77 24.10
N THR A 449 -9.03 -11.63 25.10
CA THR A 449 -9.37 -13.05 24.99
C THR A 449 -9.93 -13.65 26.28
N ASP A 450 -10.87 -14.57 26.13
CA ASP A 450 -11.55 -15.26 27.22
C ASP A 450 -10.62 -16.28 27.92
N TRP A 451 -10.79 -16.40 29.24
CA TRP A 451 -10.04 -17.34 30.07
C TRP A 451 -10.41 -18.79 29.78
N ASP A 452 -11.67 -19.05 29.43
CA ASP A 452 -12.20 -20.37 29.06
C ASP A 452 -11.80 -21.46 30.08
N PRO A 453 -12.29 -21.39 31.34
CA PRO A 453 -11.93 -22.34 32.38
C PRO A 453 -12.38 -23.76 32.03
N ARG A 454 -11.45 -24.71 32.15
CA ARG A 454 -11.74 -26.14 32.04
C ARG A 454 -11.93 -26.71 33.45
N GLY A 455 -12.80 -27.72 33.59
CA GLY A 455 -13.09 -28.35 34.89
C GLY A 455 -11.83 -28.76 35.67
N GLU A 456 -11.99 -29.01 36.97
CA GLU A 456 -10.90 -29.14 37.96
C GLU A 456 -9.65 -29.90 37.46
N GLY A 457 -8.48 -29.28 37.63
CA GLY A 457 -7.17 -29.87 37.34
C GLY A 457 -6.65 -29.69 35.91
N ARG A 458 -7.36 -28.97 35.04
CA ARG A 458 -6.87 -28.62 33.68
C ARG A 458 -6.62 -27.11 33.58
N ALA A 459 -5.49 -26.75 32.97
CA ALA A 459 -5.20 -25.36 32.66
C ALA A 459 -6.31 -24.78 31.74
N PRO A 460 -6.78 -23.55 32.03
CA PRO A 460 -7.71 -22.81 31.18
C PRO A 460 -7.17 -22.65 29.75
N LEU A 461 -8.05 -22.54 28.76
CA LEU A 461 -7.60 -22.35 27.37
C LEU A 461 -6.97 -20.97 27.17
N GLY A 462 -7.50 -19.93 27.83
CA GLY A 462 -6.98 -18.57 27.80
C GLY A 462 -5.56 -18.46 28.39
N TYR A 463 -5.21 -19.27 29.39
CA TYR A 463 -3.86 -19.30 29.96
C TYR A 463 -2.80 -19.71 28.92
N ASN A 464 -3.01 -20.85 28.25
CA ASN A 464 -2.08 -21.33 27.23
C ASN A 464 -2.03 -20.39 26.03
N ARG A 465 -3.18 -19.81 25.66
CA ARG A 465 -3.29 -18.84 24.56
C ARG A 465 -2.49 -17.58 24.86
N SER A 466 -2.65 -17.00 26.05
CA SER A 466 -1.93 -15.80 26.49
C SER A 466 -0.42 -16.02 26.50
N LEU A 467 0.04 -17.18 26.99
CA LEU A 467 1.46 -17.57 26.93
C LEU A 467 2.00 -17.61 25.48
N GLN A 468 1.26 -18.25 24.57
CA GLN A 468 1.66 -18.35 23.17
C GLN A 468 1.68 -16.98 22.48
N LEU A 469 0.73 -16.11 22.79
CA LEU A 469 0.67 -14.76 22.23
C LEU A 469 1.81 -13.89 22.74
N VAL A 470 2.09 -13.88 24.04
CA VAL A 470 3.25 -13.15 24.59
C VAL A 470 4.54 -13.65 23.96
N LYS A 471 4.72 -14.97 23.83
CA LYS A 471 5.88 -15.56 23.13
C LYS A 471 5.99 -15.00 21.71
N THR A 472 4.92 -15.12 20.94
CA THR A 472 4.86 -14.73 19.52
C THR A 472 5.16 -13.25 19.32
N ILE A 473 4.58 -12.38 20.16
CA ILE A 473 4.77 -10.92 20.08
C ILE A 473 6.20 -10.55 20.46
N ALA A 474 6.73 -11.11 21.55
CA ALA A 474 8.09 -10.81 22.00
C ALA A 474 9.15 -11.30 21.02
N GLU A 475 8.98 -12.50 20.45
CA GLU A 475 9.86 -13.03 19.40
C GLU A 475 9.80 -12.18 18.12
N ALA A 476 8.61 -11.73 17.73
CA ALA A 476 8.45 -10.87 16.56
C ALA A 476 9.03 -9.45 16.75
N ARG A 477 9.05 -8.92 17.97
CA ARG A 477 9.65 -7.61 18.28
C ARG A 477 11.17 -7.65 18.37
N ASP A 478 11.70 -8.67 19.05
CA ASP A 478 13.12 -8.70 19.42
C ASP A 478 13.95 -9.60 18.48
N GLY A 479 13.32 -10.42 17.65
CA GLY A 479 14.00 -11.33 16.71
C GLY A 479 14.69 -12.53 17.35
N GLU A 480 14.53 -12.74 18.66
CA GLU A 480 15.18 -13.82 19.42
C GLU A 480 14.16 -14.72 20.14
N PRO A 481 14.43 -16.04 20.27
CA PRO A 481 13.57 -16.96 21.02
C PRO A 481 13.37 -16.52 22.48
N LYS A 482 12.13 -16.56 22.97
CA LYS A 482 11.79 -16.07 24.33
C LYS A 482 11.46 -17.20 25.31
N ASP A 483 12.24 -18.27 25.30
CA ASP A 483 11.98 -19.44 26.15
C ASP A 483 12.16 -19.14 27.66
N GLU A 484 13.08 -18.24 28.02
CA GLU A 484 13.27 -17.80 29.41
C GLU A 484 12.06 -17.04 29.94
N LEU A 485 11.53 -16.09 29.16
CA LEU A 485 10.31 -15.33 29.49
C LEU A 485 9.11 -16.25 29.74
N ILE A 486 8.96 -17.30 28.92
CA ILE A 486 7.86 -18.26 29.08
C ILE A 486 8.06 -19.14 30.30
N THR A 487 9.31 -19.44 30.64
CA THR A 487 9.62 -20.18 31.87
C THR A 487 9.31 -19.34 33.11
N GLU A 488 9.65 -18.04 33.09
CA GLU A 488 9.26 -17.06 34.13
C GLU A 488 7.74 -16.99 34.28
N LEU A 489 7.01 -16.77 33.18
CA LEU A 489 5.55 -16.64 33.20
C LEU A 489 4.85 -17.89 33.75
N LYS A 490 5.37 -19.09 33.45
CA LYS A 490 4.81 -20.35 33.96
C LYS A 490 5.03 -20.56 35.46
N GLN A 491 5.98 -19.86 36.07
CA GLN A 491 6.25 -19.95 37.50
C GLN A 491 5.36 -19.00 38.33
N LEU A 492 4.59 -18.12 37.69
CA LEU A 492 3.63 -17.26 38.35
C LEU A 492 2.40 -18.08 38.75
N GLU A 493 2.22 -18.30 40.05
CA GLU A 493 1.05 -19.01 40.61
C GLU A 493 -0.17 -18.08 40.74
N ASP A 494 0.07 -16.77 40.86
CA ASP A 494 -0.96 -15.75 40.96
C ASP A 494 -1.45 -15.32 39.57
N VAL A 495 -2.75 -15.48 39.32
CA VAL A 495 -3.40 -15.19 38.04
C VAL A 495 -3.39 -13.70 37.74
N ASP A 496 -3.52 -12.84 38.76
CA ASP A 496 -3.55 -11.38 38.57
C ASP A 496 -2.14 -10.89 38.19
N VAL A 497 -1.11 -11.41 38.85
CA VAL A 497 0.30 -11.10 38.51
C VAL A 497 0.67 -11.63 37.12
N PHE A 498 0.15 -12.79 36.73
CA PHE A 498 0.29 -13.32 35.38
C PHE A 498 -0.38 -12.40 34.34
N ALA A 499 -1.62 -11.97 34.59
CA ALA A 499 -2.36 -11.07 33.72
C ALA A 499 -1.59 -9.74 33.55
N ASP A 500 -1.18 -9.08 34.64
CA ASP A 500 -0.38 -7.84 34.62
C ASP A 500 0.90 -7.97 33.77
N ARG A 501 1.52 -9.16 33.78
CA ARG A 501 2.72 -9.42 32.97
C ARG A 501 2.38 -9.57 31.48
N CYS A 502 1.26 -10.19 31.15
CA CYS A 502 0.73 -10.29 29.79
C CYS A 502 0.29 -8.93 29.22
N GLU A 503 -0.30 -8.07 30.05
CA GLU A 503 -0.77 -6.73 29.64
C GLU A 503 0.36 -5.86 29.07
N LYS A 504 1.60 -6.03 29.56
CA LYS A 504 2.80 -5.32 29.02
C LYS A 504 3.07 -5.62 27.55
N TYR A 505 2.59 -6.75 27.04
CA TYR A 505 2.69 -7.15 25.65
C TYR A 505 1.39 -6.88 24.87
N GLY A 506 0.41 -6.21 25.50
CA GLY A 506 -0.89 -5.91 24.91
C GLY A 506 -1.86 -7.09 24.92
N VAL A 507 -1.67 -8.11 25.77
CA VAL A 507 -2.56 -9.27 25.87
C VAL A 507 -3.37 -9.18 27.16
N PHE A 508 -4.69 -9.08 27.02
CA PHE A 508 -5.64 -8.89 28.12
C PHE A 508 -6.61 -10.07 28.15
N THR A 509 -6.89 -10.56 29.36
CA THR A 509 -7.78 -11.70 29.56
C THR A 509 -8.69 -11.47 30.75
N ASN A 510 -9.88 -12.06 30.68
CA ASN A 510 -10.84 -12.04 31.79
C ASN A 510 -10.64 -13.25 32.72
N THR A 511 -11.63 -13.51 33.58
CA THR A 511 -11.62 -14.66 34.50
C THR A 511 -12.53 -15.81 34.05
N ASP A 512 -13.46 -15.55 33.12
CA ASP A 512 -14.38 -16.55 32.58
C ASP A 512 -14.70 -16.28 31.10
N THR A 513 -15.85 -15.68 30.80
CA THR A 513 -16.25 -15.20 29.47
C THR A 513 -16.90 -13.83 29.60
N LEU A 514 -16.88 -13.03 28.53
CA LEU A 514 -17.46 -11.68 28.54
C LEU A 514 -18.90 -11.64 29.11
N GLU A 515 -19.77 -12.57 28.70
CA GLU A 515 -21.17 -12.55 29.14
C GLU A 515 -21.33 -12.84 30.63
N MET A 516 -20.43 -13.65 31.19
CA MET A 516 -20.42 -13.95 32.63
C MET A 516 -19.90 -12.75 33.42
N ASP A 517 -18.83 -12.10 32.96
CA ASP A 517 -18.30 -10.90 33.59
C ASP A 517 -19.37 -9.80 33.67
N LEU A 518 -20.06 -9.54 32.56
CA LEU A 518 -21.14 -8.55 32.48
C LEU A 518 -22.38 -8.93 33.29
N PHE A 519 -22.65 -10.22 33.53
CA PHE A 519 -23.75 -10.62 34.41
C PHE A 519 -23.41 -10.37 35.89
N TRP A 520 -22.17 -10.64 36.27
CA TRP A 520 -21.74 -10.52 37.66
C TRP A 520 -21.44 -9.08 38.06
N ASP A 521 -21.13 -8.22 37.10
CA ASP A 521 -21.07 -6.77 37.28
C ASP A 521 -22.47 -6.19 37.62
N ASP A 522 -22.56 -5.47 38.73
CA ASP A 522 -23.82 -4.91 39.24
C ASP A 522 -24.43 -3.89 38.28
N ASP A 523 -23.61 -3.13 37.57
CA ASP A 523 -24.06 -2.07 36.66
C ASP A 523 -24.54 -2.64 35.31
N PHE A 524 -24.00 -3.79 34.89
CA PHE A 524 -24.40 -4.48 33.66
C PHE A 524 -25.49 -5.53 33.83
N ARG A 525 -25.66 -6.10 35.03
CA ARG A 525 -26.63 -7.19 35.26
C ARG A 525 -28.05 -6.83 34.85
N GLY A 526 -28.51 -5.64 35.23
CA GLY A 526 -29.83 -5.12 34.86
C GLY A 526 -30.01 -5.04 33.34
N PRO A 527 -29.16 -4.27 32.63
CA PRO A 527 -29.13 -4.22 31.17
C PRO A 527 -29.05 -5.58 30.47
N VAL A 528 -28.24 -6.52 30.97
CA VAL A 528 -28.11 -7.89 30.44
C VAL A 528 -29.44 -8.65 30.53
N LEU A 529 -30.06 -8.68 31.71
CA LEU A 529 -31.32 -9.40 31.95
C LEU A 529 -32.50 -8.77 31.21
N ASP A 530 -32.55 -7.44 31.15
CA ASP A 530 -33.55 -6.74 30.38
C ASP A 530 -33.37 -7.03 28.88
N THR A 531 -32.14 -7.26 28.41
CA THR A 531 -31.84 -7.54 26.99
C THR A 531 -32.29 -8.94 26.64
N LEU A 532 -32.00 -9.91 27.52
CA LEU A 532 -32.56 -11.25 27.41
C LEU A 532 -34.09 -11.23 27.39
N SER A 533 -34.73 -10.41 28.22
CA SER A 533 -36.19 -10.34 28.33
C SER A 533 -36.91 -9.84 27.08
N GLU A 534 -36.24 -9.10 26.18
CA GLU A 534 -36.85 -8.62 24.93
C GLU A 534 -37.18 -9.76 23.96
N PHE A 535 -36.49 -10.89 24.07
CA PHE A 535 -36.61 -11.99 23.12
C PHE A 535 -37.78 -12.91 23.48
N PRO A 536 -38.48 -13.48 22.47
CA PRO A 536 -39.64 -14.32 22.70
C PRO A 536 -39.24 -15.70 23.24
N TRP A 537 -39.08 -15.80 24.56
CA TRP A 537 -38.80 -17.06 25.24
C TRP A 537 -40.08 -17.82 25.62
N GLY A 538 -39.97 -19.15 25.73
CA GLY A 538 -40.97 -19.99 26.41
C GLY A 538 -41.04 -19.69 27.92
N GLN A 539 -42.07 -20.22 28.58
CA GLN A 539 -42.38 -19.90 29.98
C GLN A 539 -41.20 -20.17 30.93
N ASP A 540 -40.59 -21.36 30.86
CA ASP A 540 -39.49 -21.77 31.74
C ASP A 540 -38.27 -20.83 31.70
N ARG A 541 -37.91 -20.35 30.50
CA ARG A 541 -36.78 -19.41 30.33
C ARG A 541 -37.12 -18.01 30.83
N ARG A 542 -38.37 -17.57 30.70
CA ARG A 542 -38.83 -16.29 31.28
C ARG A 542 -38.80 -16.34 32.80
N GLU A 543 -39.27 -17.45 33.38
CA GLU A 543 -39.21 -17.68 34.83
C GLU A 543 -37.75 -17.73 35.31
N SER A 544 -36.85 -18.35 34.54
CA SER A 544 -35.40 -18.36 34.83
C SER A 544 -34.82 -16.93 34.87
N ILE A 545 -35.10 -16.09 33.86
CA ILE A 545 -34.64 -14.68 33.83
C ILE A 545 -35.16 -13.90 35.05
N GLN A 546 -36.45 -14.05 35.40
CA GLN A 546 -37.01 -13.39 36.58
C GLN A 546 -36.41 -13.89 37.89
N THR A 547 -36.09 -15.19 37.95
CA THR A 547 -35.39 -15.79 39.08
C THR A 547 -33.98 -15.20 39.20
N TRP A 548 -33.24 -15.08 38.10
CA TRP A 548 -31.91 -14.44 38.11
C TRP A 548 -31.96 -12.96 38.47
N LYS A 549 -33.03 -12.25 38.08
CA LYS A 549 -33.25 -10.84 38.46
C LYS A 549 -33.49 -10.66 39.96
N SER A 550 -34.11 -11.65 40.61
CA SER A 550 -34.41 -11.61 42.06
C SER A 550 -33.33 -12.27 42.92
N ASN A 551 -32.64 -13.28 42.40
CA ASN A 551 -31.54 -13.99 43.05
C ASN A 551 -30.46 -14.36 42.02
N PRO A 552 -29.45 -13.49 41.79
CA PRO A 552 -28.40 -13.73 40.81
C PRO A 552 -27.60 -15.02 41.05
N GLN A 553 -27.50 -15.48 42.30
CA GLN A 553 -26.76 -16.68 42.67
C GLN A 553 -27.38 -17.99 42.15
N THR A 554 -28.62 -17.96 41.65
CA THR A 554 -29.26 -19.12 41.02
C THR A 554 -29.01 -19.19 39.51
N LEU A 555 -28.06 -18.41 38.99
CA LEU A 555 -27.69 -18.44 37.58
C LEU A 555 -27.25 -19.85 37.16
N ASP A 556 -27.95 -20.42 36.19
CA ASP A 556 -27.46 -21.59 35.47
C ASP A 556 -26.65 -21.11 34.26
N LYS A 557 -25.32 -21.12 34.41
CA LYS A 557 -24.36 -20.69 33.39
C LYS A 557 -24.63 -21.36 32.04
N ALA A 558 -24.94 -22.66 32.03
CA ALA A 558 -25.16 -23.39 30.78
C ALA A 558 -26.41 -22.92 30.05
N THR A 559 -27.51 -22.67 30.76
CA THR A 559 -28.74 -22.15 30.17
C THR A 559 -28.59 -20.70 29.74
N PHE A 560 -27.94 -19.86 30.54
CA PHE A 560 -27.67 -18.46 30.22
C PHE A 560 -26.87 -18.29 28.92
N LEU A 561 -25.72 -18.99 28.81
CA LEU A 561 -24.89 -18.92 27.60
C LEU A 561 -25.63 -19.48 26.38
N LYS A 562 -26.40 -20.58 26.52
CA LYS A 562 -27.23 -21.11 25.43
C LYS A 562 -28.32 -20.13 24.98
N MET A 563 -28.89 -19.35 25.89
CA MET A 563 -29.87 -18.33 25.54
C MET A 563 -29.23 -17.24 24.68
N ILE A 564 -28.05 -16.74 25.07
CA ILE A 564 -27.31 -15.74 24.29
C ILE A 564 -26.88 -16.30 22.93
N GLU A 565 -26.36 -17.53 22.89
CA GLU A 565 -25.99 -18.21 21.65
C GLU A 565 -27.19 -18.32 20.69
N SER A 566 -28.38 -18.66 21.21
CA SER A 566 -29.59 -18.76 20.40
C SER A 566 -30.13 -17.42 19.86
N ILE A 567 -29.79 -16.29 20.51
CA ILE A 567 -30.04 -14.94 19.99
C ILE A 567 -29.04 -14.57 18.89
N GLY A 568 -27.82 -15.13 18.99
CA GLY A 568 -26.62 -14.69 18.30
C GLY A 568 -25.88 -13.64 19.13
N LYS A 569 -24.65 -13.95 19.52
CA LYS A 569 -23.79 -13.11 20.38
C LYS A 569 -23.72 -11.66 19.91
N GLY A 570 -23.48 -11.42 18.61
CA GLY A 570 -23.42 -10.07 18.05
C GLY A 570 -24.75 -9.30 18.15
N ARG A 571 -25.89 -9.97 17.93
CA ARG A 571 -27.22 -9.33 18.06
C ARG A 571 -27.55 -8.99 19.51
N PHE A 572 -27.18 -9.87 20.44
CA PHE A 572 -27.32 -9.61 21.86
C PHE A 572 -26.47 -8.40 22.29
N ALA A 573 -25.19 -8.38 21.89
CA ALA A 573 -24.27 -7.29 22.18
C ALA A 573 -24.73 -5.94 21.61
N GLN A 574 -25.25 -5.89 20.38
CA GLN A 574 -25.82 -4.65 19.82
C GLN A 574 -26.98 -4.08 20.64
N ARG A 575 -27.82 -4.96 21.21
CA ARG A 575 -28.95 -4.56 22.05
C ARG A 575 -28.49 -4.10 23.42
N LEU A 576 -27.49 -4.77 23.97
CA LEU A 576 -26.86 -4.39 25.23
C LEU A 576 -26.13 -3.04 25.11
N ALA A 577 -25.38 -2.83 24.02
CA ALA A 577 -24.68 -1.59 23.71
C ALA A 577 -25.59 -0.36 23.77
N ALA A 578 -26.84 -0.47 23.30
CA ALA A 578 -27.83 0.62 23.35
C ALA A 578 -28.33 0.97 24.77
N ARG A 579 -27.97 0.16 25.78
CA ARG A 579 -28.42 0.28 27.18
C ARG A 579 -27.28 0.52 28.16
N SER A 580 -26.05 0.62 27.65
CA SER A 580 -24.81 0.60 28.44
C SER A 580 -23.94 1.83 28.19
N HIS A 581 -24.52 2.97 27.80
CA HIS A 581 -23.78 4.16 27.40
C HIS A 581 -22.98 4.85 28.52
N ASP A 582 -23.40 4.71 29.78
CA ASP A 582 -22.80 5.40 30.94
C ASP A 582 -22.20 4.43 31.96
N VAL A 583 -21.93 3.18 31.56
CA VAL A 583 -21.36 2.16 32.46
C VAL A 583 -19.88 1.98 32.15
N GLU A 584 -19.06 1.99 33.20
CA GLU A 584 -17.62 1.71 33.07
C GLU A 584 -17.41 0.25 32.66
N PRO A 585 -16.52 -0.04 31.71
CA PRO A 585 -16.27 -1.40 31.28
C PRO A 585 -15.47 -2.21 32.32
N PRO A 586 -15.49 -3.55 32.23
CA PRO A 586 -14.59 -4.40 32.98
C PRO A 586 -13.12 -3.96 32.85
N ALA A 587 -12.33 -4.11 33.92
CA ALA A 587 -10.97 -3.59 34.02
C ALA A 587 -10.05 -4.03 32.86
N TYR A 588 -10.08 -5.30 32.46
CA TYR A 588 -9.27 -5.82 31.36
C TYR A 588 -9.60 -5.14 30.00
N ILE A 589 -10.86 -4.75 29.78
CA ILE A 589 -11.29 -4.02 28.58
C ILE A 589 -10.82 -2.57 28.67
N ALA A 590 -10.99 -1.92 29.82
CA ALA A 590 -10.50 -0.56 30.05
C ALA A 590 -8.98 -0.49 29.80
N ASN A 591 -8.21 -1.40 30.41
CA ASN A 591 -6.77 -1.50 30.24
C ASN A 591 -6.38 -1.74 28.77
N ALA A 592 -7.10 -2.61 28.05
CA ALA A 592 -6.85 -2.87 26.63
C ALA A 592 -7.08 -1.65 25.73
N ILE A 593 -8.11 -0.86 26.02
CA ILE A 593 -8.42 0.39 25.31
C ILE A 593 -7.34 1.44 25.60
N GLU A 594 -7.02 1.66 26.88
CA GLU A 594 -5.98 2.61 27.29
C GLU A 594 -4.61 2.25 26.72
N PHE A 595 -4.26 0.96 26.72
CA PHE A 595 -2.99 0.48 26.18
C PHE A 595 -2.85 0.86 24.72
N VAL A 596 -3.85 0.57 23.89
CA VAL A 596 -3.80 0.94 22.48
C VAL A 596 -3.85 2.44 22.29
N ALA A 597 -4.70 3.18 23.02
CA ALA A 597 -4.81 4.62 22.88
C ALA A 597 -3.55 5.39 23.27
N LYS A 598 -2.73 4.87 24.19
CA LYS A 598 -1.43 5.46 24.58
C LYS A 598 -0.32 5.17 23.57
N ASN A 599 -0.45 4.10 22.79
CA ASN A 599 0.59 3.66 21.85
C ASN A 599 0.25 3.96 20.38
N ALA A 600 -1.02 4.28 20.06
CA ALA A 600 -1.52 4.65 18.73
C ALA A 600 -1.13 6.08 18.33
#